data_AF-A0A3M1Q2Q6-F1
#
_entry.id   AF-A0A3M1Q2Q6-F1
#
_cell.length_a   1.000
_cell.length_b   1.000
_cell.length_c   1.000
_cell.angle_alpha   90.00
_cell.angle_beta   90.00
_cell.angle_gamma   90.00
#
_symmetry.space_group_name_H-M   'P 1'
#
loop_
_entity.id
_entity.type
_entity.pdbx_description
1 polymer ?
#
loop_
_entity_poly.entity_id
_entity_poly.type
_entity_poly.pdbx_seq_one_letter_code
_entity_poly.pdbx_strand_id
1 'polypeptide(L)'
;GGSRGIAVGRCAVARVTAVGLLLAGDHVCIVIAGEQETNSGDAGDGAPADGDSATPPDSGAAPTPKTSDPGAPMSLSAGYLNFGDDRSELHFEIAPVGVDPVNVAITADAAWLEVSPSSSALSDQALTIDVRVNRGMLAAGSHIAQVNVTSDTQHELTLLAIVYQPDPATLVSDEQLLAWMRELPPLPKTHYSFTFDGNLLKPTPDPLAVEYVRITRGLALRPTIYVGLIRPVADLFKQLDAETPSRPCSLGMVHSPWHIVWPKGLPPTYTGPEADEEIDWFRTNLANAKAVLDQVNAEKGTNLTIDVFFFDSEVFKRKEPNDPNAAVWNAALDAKYDAMYDIAKQYFPNADVEWYNRGGIHRCNGGGDGWCETSWFSGDEKGDNFSVQLYSLPEYEAMQESFRRTVANAQANGVASVTPWIALGAGYERSFDDGFVFNNDWDYNLWYSWQIGAEVNHPWYAQHPDRFAPWDYAKHVMLYPPPFDGPNWGKHFVAYVRGAHRIQELPQ
;
A
#
# COMPACT_ATOMS: atom_id res chain seq x y z
N GLY A 1 26.48 -26.60 -42.10
CA GLY A 1 27.36 -25.44 -41.85
C GLY A 1 26.72 -24.21 -42.44
N GLY A 2 26.38 -23.23 -41.61
CA GLY A 2 25.70 -22.01 -42.04
C GLY A 2 25.30 -21.18 -40.83
N SER A 3 26.28 -20.58 -40.17
CA SER A 3 26.10 -19.64 -39.06
C SER A 3 25.54 -18.31 -39.57
N ARG A 4 24.35 -17.92 -39.12
CA ARG A 4 23.85 -16.54 -39.25
C ARG A 4 24.38 -15.72 -38.09
N GLY A 5 25.25 -14.76 -38.38
CA GLY A 5 25.74 -13.79 -37.41
C GLY A 5 24.65 -12.77 -37.07
N ILE A 6 24.47 -12.52 -35.78
CA ILE A 6 23.64 -11.44 -35.25
C ILE A 6 24.48 -10.16 -35.31
N ALA A 7 24.02 -9.17 -36.07
CA ALA A 7 24.59 -7.83 -36.06
C ALA A 7 24.06 -7.07 -34.84
N VAL A 8 24.96 -6.63 -33.98
CA VAL A 8 24.65 -5.74 -32.86
C VAL A 8 24.56 -4.31 -33.40
N GLY A 9 23.34 -3.81 -33.57
CA GLY A 9 23.07 -2.41 -33.90
C GLY A 9 23.26 -1.51 -32.67
N ARG A 10 23.96 -0.39 -32.85
CA ARG A 10 24.12 0.65 -31.81
C ARG A 10 22.79 1.38 -31.59
N CYS A 11 22.41 1.59 -30.32
CA CYS A 11 21.32 2.49 -29.94
C CYS A 11 21.60 3.91 -30.44
N ALA A 12 20.66 4.48 -31.19
CA ALA A 12 20.58 5.92 -31.42
C ALA A 12 19.89 6.57 -30.21
N VAL A 13 20.43 7.70 -29.74
CA VAL A 13 19.82 8.54 -28.70
C VAL A 13 18.74 9.39 -29.37
N ALA A 14 17.48 9.18 -29.00
CA ALA A 14 16.38 10.05 -29.42
C ALA A 14 16.44 11.37 -28.63
N ARG A 15 16.31 12.51 -29.31
CA ARG A 15 16.08 13.81 -28.68
C ARG A 15 14.58 13.96 -28.41
N VAL A 16 14.22 14.25 -27.17
CA VAL A 16 12.86 14.68 -26.80
C VAL A 16 12.72 16.16 -27.21
N THR A 17 11.78 16.46 -28.10
CA THR A 17 11.57 17.81 -28.64
C THR A 17 10.39 18.55 -28.03
N ALA A 18 9.43 17.86 -27.39
CA ALA A 18 8.34 18.50 -26.67
C ALA A 18 7.76 17.58 -25.57
N VAL A 19 7.46 18.18 -24.42
CA VAL A 19 6.63 17.59 -23.36
C VAL A 19 5.37 18.42 -23.30
N GLY A 20 4.22 17.80 -23.58
CA GLY A 20 2.91 18.45 -23.51
C GLY A 20 2.10 17.91 -22.33
N LEU A 21 1.43 18.81 -21.61
CA LEU A 21 0.42 18.45 -20.62
C LEU A 21 -0.94 18.41 -21.33
N LEU A 22 -1.63 17.27 -21.31
CA LEU A 22 -3.01 17.20 -21.76
C LEU A 22 -3.91 17.07 -20.53
N LEU A 23 -4.77 18.08 -20.33
CA LEU A 23 -5.84 18.03 -19.34
C LEU A 23 -7.07 17.39 -20.01
N ALA A 24 -7.44 16.19 -19.55
CA ALA A 24 -8.63 15.49 -20.01
C ALA A 24 -9.45 15.03 -18.80
N GLY A 25 -10.41 15.86 -18.38
CA GLY A 25 -11.21 15.62 -17.17
C GLY A 25 -10.38 15.78 -15.89
N ASP A 26 -10.62 14.91 -14.91
CA ASP A 26 -9.98 14.94 -13.58
C ASP A 26 -8.60 14.25 -13.53
N HIS A 27 -8.00 14.00 -14.70
CA HIS A 27 -6.69 13.36 -14.81
C HIS A 27 -5.70 14.23 -15.59
N VAL A 28 -4.47 14.30 -15.07
CA VAL A 28 -3.32 14.93 -15.75
C VAL A 28 -2.55 13.83 -16.47
N CYS A 29 -2.49 13.89 -17.81
CA CYS A 29 -1.65 13.01 -18.61
C CYS A 29 -0.47 13.78 -19.19
N ILE A 30 0.74 13.25 -19.00
CA ILE A 30 1.96 13.75 -19.63
C ILE A 30 2.15 13.01 -20.95
N VAL A 31 2.13 13.74 -22.08
CA VAL A 31 2.36 13.18 -23.41
C VAL A 31 3.75 13.58 -23.89
N ILE A 32 4.59 12.59 -24.19
CA ILE A 32 5.92 12.79 -24.77
C ILE A 32 5.85 12.39 -26.24
N ALA A 33 5.98 13.38 -27.14
CA ALA A 33 6.08 13.12 -28.57
C ALA A 33 7.56 12.98 -28.96
N GLY A 34 7.93 11.85 -29.54
CA GLY A 34 9.21 11.67 -30.22
C GLY A 34 8.99 11.67 -31.73
N GLU A 35 9.60 12.62 -32.44
CA GLU A 35 9.64 12.58 -33.90
C GLU A 35 10.71 11.57 -34.35
N GLN A 36 10.30 10.61 -35.18
CA GLN A 36 11.24 9.75 -35.88
C GLN A 36 11.47 10.36 -37.27
N GLU A 37 12.64 10.99 -37.47
CA GLU A 37 13.04 11.46 -38.81
C GLU A 37 13.11 10.27 -39.78
N THR A 38 12.16 10.21 -40.70
CA THR A 38 12.26 9.37 -41.88
C THR A 38 12.48 10.28 -43.09
N ASN A 39 13.66 10.18 -43.69
CA ASN A 39 13.95 10.80 -44.97
C ASN A 39 13.07 10.16 -46.05
N SER A 40 12.06 10.88 -46.55
CA SER A 40 11.43 10.57 -47.83
C SER A 40 11.09 11.88 -48.55
N GLY A 41 11.48 11.94 -49.82
CA GLY A 41 11.39 13.13 -50.67
C GLY A 41 10.00 13.35 -51.26
N ASP A 42 9.65 14.62 -51.34
CA ASP A 42 9.02 15.35 -52.44
C ASP A 42 8.03 14.64 -53.38
N ALA A 43 6.76 15.05 -53.32
CA ALA A 43 5.92 15.44 -54.47
C ALA A 43 4.62 16.10 -53.96
N GLY A 44 4.36 17.34 -54.37
CA GLY A 44 3.17 18.12 -54.03
C GLY A 44 1.95 17.88 -54.92
N ASP A 45 0.77 18.34 -54.45
CA ASP A 45 -0.11 19.33 -55.10
C ASP A 45 -1.50 19.41 -54.42
N GLY A 46 -2.02 20.64 -54.27
CA GLY A 46 -3.47 20.93 -54.36
C GLY A 46 -4.25 21.31 -53.08
N ALA A 47 -4.38 22.62 -52.82
CA ALA A 47 -5.36 23.23 -51.90
C ALA A 47 -6.78 23.34 -52.56
N PRO A 48 -7.89 23.72 -51.87
CA PRO A 48 -8.06 25.03 -51.21
C PRO A 48 -8.84 25.06 -49.87
N ALA A 49 -8.88 26.27 -49.31
CA ALA A 49 -9.29 26.71 -47.97
C ALA A 49 -10.81 26.68 -47.66
N ASP A 50 -11.15 26.61 -46.37
CA ASP A 50 -11.79 27.69 -45.60
C ASP A 50 -12.18 27.22 -44.18
N GLY A 51 -11.94 28.07 -43.17
CA GLY A 51 -12.54 27.92 -41.84
C GLY A 51 -11.70 28.47 -40.69
N ASP A 52 -11.89 29.75 -40.38
CA ASP A 52 -11.45 30.41 -39.14
C ASP A 52 -11.74 29.55 -37.90
N SER A 53 -10.69 29.07 -37.23
CA SER A 53 -10.78 28.56 -35.85
C SER A 53 -9.87 29.40 -34.97
N ALA A 54 -10.48 30.12 -34.03
CA ALA A 54 -9.77 30.84 -32.98
C ALA A 54 -8.82 29.89 -32.25
N THR A 55 -7.52 30.20 -32.29
CA THR A 55 -6.50 29.53 -31.50
C THR A 55 -6.84 29.66 -30.01
N PRO A 56 -6.85 28.56 -29.23
CA PRO A 56 -6.98 28.63 -27.79
C PRO A 56 -5.78 29.40 -27.22
N PRO A 57 -5.95 30.12 -26.08
CA PRO A 57 -4.84 30.80 -25.44
C PRO A 57 -3.74 29.79 -25.11
N ASP A 58 -2.51 30.19 -25.40
CA ASP A 58 -1.26 29.49 -25.13
C ASP A 58 -1.28 28.92 -23.70
N SER A 59 -1.47 27.61 -23.59
CA SER A 59 -1.36 26.89 -22.32
C SER A 59 0.13 26.87 -21.98
N GLY A 60 0.57 27.87 -21.22
CA GLY A 60 1.96 28.01 -20.80
C GLY A 60 2.53 26.66 -20.36
N ALA A 61 3.67 26.29 -20.95
CA ALA A 61 4.32 25.03 -20.68
C ALA A 61 4.47 24.81 -19.17
N ALA A 62 4.05 23.64 -18.69
CA ALA A 62 4.21 23.29 -17.30
C ALA A 62 5.69 23.38 -16.89
N PRO A 63 6.00 23.98 -15.73
CA PRO A 63 7.37 24.10 -15.29
C PRO A 63 8.01 22.71 -15.12
N THR A 64 9.27 22.59 -15.52
CA THR A 64 10.04 21.34 -15.39
C THR A 64 10.89 21.40 -14.12
N PRO A 65 10.86 20.38 -13.23
CA PRO A 65 11.77 20.30 -12.09
C PRO A 65 13.24 20.38 -12.51
N LYS A 66 14.07 21.00 -11.67
CA LYS A 66 15.52 21.10 -11.86
C LYS A 66 16.21 20.74 -10.55
N THR A 67 16.58 19.47 -10.40
CA THR A 67 17.18 18.91 -9.16
C THR A 67 18.70 19.00 -9.11
N SER A 68 19.33 19.24 -10.26
CA SER A 68 20.77 19.47 -10.39
C SER A 68 21.05 20.39 -11.57
N ASP A 69 22.18 21.09 -11.50
CA ASP A 69 22.69 21.95 -12.55
C ASP A 69 24.21 21.78 -12.64
N PRO A 70 24.80 21.55 -13.83
CA PRO A 70 26.25 21.52 -13.97
C PRO A 70 26.89 22.80 -13.41
N GLY A 71 27.63 22.66 -12.31
CA GLY A 71 28.30 23.78 -11.64
C GLY A 71 27.53 24.40 -10.47
N ALA A 72 26.30 23.98 -10.18
CA ALA A 72 25.64 24.39 -8.94
C ALA A 72 26.37 23.82 -7.72
N PRO A 73 26.54 24.62 -6.65
CA PRO A 73 27.18 24.17 -5.40
C PRO A 73 26.26 23.32 -4.53
N MET A 74 25.13 22.86 -5.06
CA MET A 74 24.09 22.15 -4.31
C MET A 74 23.29 21.21 -5.23
N SER A 75 22.60 20.25 -4.61
CA SER A 75 21.68 19.32 -5.27
C SER A 75 20.45 19.08 -4.40
N LEU A 76 19.33 18.73 -5.04
CA LEU A 76 18.09 18.35 -4.35
C LEU A 76 17.95 16.83 -4.33
N SER A 77 17.52 16.28 -3.21
CA SER A 77 17.17 14.85 -3.07
C SER A 77 15.91 14.44 -3.84
N ALA A 78 15.04 15.39 -4.21
CA ALA A 78 13.78 15.12 -4.91
C ALA A 78 13.44 16.23 -5.93
N GLY A 79 12.80 15.84 -7.05
CA GLY A 79 12.27 16.77 -8.06
C GLY A 79 10.81 17.17 -7.84
N TYR A 80 10.10 16.45 -6.98
CA TYR A 80 8.75 16.80 -6.59
C TYR A 80 8.44 16.26 -5.19
N LEU A 81 7.42 16.85 -4.57
CA LEU A 81 6.78 16.42 -3.33
C LEU A 81 5.30 16.20 -3.64
N ASN A 82 4.84 14.96 -3.62
CA ASN A 82 3.43 14.65 -3.82
C ASN A 82 2.75 14.46 -2.46
N PHE A 83 1.91 15.42 -2.06
CA PHE A 83 1.16 15.41 -0.81
C PHE A 83 -0.12 14.55 -0.87
N GLY A 84 -0.57 14.10 -2.06
CA GLY A 84 -1.86 13.42 -2.18
C GLY A 84 -3.02 14.30 -1.68
N ASP A 85 -4.03 13.68 -1.08
CA ASP A 85 -5.25 14.28 -0.48
C ASP A 85 -5.19 14.45 1.04
N ASP A 86 -4.28 13.75 1.71
CA ASP A 86 -4.26 13.65 3.17
C ASP A 86 -3.01 14.28 3.81
N ARG A 87 -1.83 14.14 3.20
CA ARG A 87 -0.58 14.63 3.80
C ARG A 87 -0.54 16.15 3.80
N SER A 88 -0.12 16.70 4.93
CA SER A 88 0.06 18.14 5.14
C SER A 88 1.51 18.53 5.36
N GLU A 89 2.42 17.57 5.45
CA GLU A 89 3.85 17.79 5.67
C GLU A 89 4.68 16.72 4.95
N LEU A 90 5.68 17.16 4.19
CA LEU A 90 6.72 16.35 3.56
C LEU A 90 8.05 17.05 3.71
N HIS A 91 9.16 16.35 3.46
CA HIS A 91 10.48 16.96 3.50
C HIS A 91 11.32 16.58 2.28
N PHE A 92 12.31 17.40 2.00
CA PHE A 92 13.41 17.08 1.09
C PHE A 92 14.72 17.57 1.68
N GLU A 93 15.82 16.98 1.22
CA GLU A 93 17.18 17.40 1.56
C GLU A 93 17.82 18.22 0.44
N ILE A 94 18.59 19.23 0.83
CA ILE A 94 19.55 19.98 0.02
C ILE A 94 20.95 19.53 0.42
N ALA A 95 21.73 18.98 -0.51
CA ALA A 95 23.09 18.52 -0.24
C ALA A 95 24.14 19.42 -0.93
N PRO A 96 25.26 19.77 -0.27
CA PRO A 96 26.33 20.56 -0.88
C PRO A 96 27.04 19.76 -1.99
N VAL A 97 27.43 20.47 -3.04
CA VAL A 97 28.25 19.94 -4.15
C VAL A 97 29.53 20.74 -4.21
N GLY A 98 30.57 20.27 -3.52
CA GLY A 98 31.85 20.97 -3.39
C GLY A 98 32.31 21.05 -1.93
N VAL A 99 33.31 21.89 -1.68
CA VAL A 99 33.90 22.10 -0.34
C VAL A 99 33.66 23.49 0.24
N ASP A 100 33.21 24.43 -0.60
CA ASP A 100 32.97 25.80 -0.19
C ASP A 100 31.54 25.94 0.34
N PRO A 101 31.36 26.48 1.57
CA PRO A 101 30.03 26.74 2.11
C PRO A 101 29.26 27.72 1.24
N VAL A 102 27.96 27.49 1.09
CA VAL A 102 27.04 28.31 0.30
C VAL A 102 25.82 28.67 1.14
N ASN A 103 25.33 29.92 1.06
CA ASN A 103 24.04 30.26 1.67
C ASN A 103 22.91 29.99 0.68
N VAL A 104 21.84 29.38 1.17
CA VAL A 104 20.64 29.08 0.38
C VAL A 104 19.43 29.82 0.93
N ALA A 105 18.58 30.29 0.03
CA ALA A 105 17.25 30.81 0.30
C ALA A 105 16.21 29.87 -0.33
N ILE A 106 15.17 29.52 0.42
CA ILE A 106 14.09 28.64 0.00
C ILE A 106 12.79 29.43 0.00
N THR A 107 12.08 29.44 -1.13
CA THR A 107 10.78 30.11 -1.27
C THR A 107 9.75 29.19 -1.92
N ALA A 108 8.48 29.39 -1.59
CA ALA A 108 7.34 28.76 -2.25
C ALA A 108 6.55 29.83 -3.02
N ASP A 109 6.05 29.50 -4.20
CA ASP A 109 5.28 30.43 -5.05
C ASP A 109 3.77 30.46 -4.75
N ALA A 110 3.30 29.59 -3.85
CA ALA A 110 1.90 29.46 -3.49
C ALA A 110 1.66 29.75 -2.01
N ALA A 111 0.61 30.53 -1.71
CA ALA A 111 0.27 30.92 -0.34
C ALA A 111 -0.25 29.76 0.55
N TRP A 112 -0.65 28.65 -0.07
CA TRP A 112 -1.04 27.42 0.63
C TRP A 112 0.17 26.52 0.97
N LEU A 113 1.38 26.90 0.57
CA LEU A 113 2.60 26.13 0.79
C LEU A 113 3.60 26.92 1.66
N GLU A 114 4.09 26.29 2.73
CA GLU A 114 5.07 26.83 3.65
C GLU A 114 6.35 25.98 3.61
N VAL A 115 7.52 26.62 3.76
CA VAL A 115 8.84 25.96 3.80
C VAL A 115 9.61 26.39 5.05
N SER A 116 10.24 25.44 5.73
CA SER A 116 11.04 25.69 6.93
C SER A 116 12.27 24.79 7.00
N PRO A 117 13.49 25.34 7.19
CA PRO A 117 13.80 26.77 7.22
C PRO A 117 13.65 27.42 5.82
N SER A 118 13.41 28.73 5.77
CA SER A 118 13.37 29.51 4.51
C SER A 118 14.75 30.03 4.07
N SER A 119 15.78 29.87 4.90
CA SER A 119 17.17 30.12 4.54
C SER A 119 18.11 29.40 5.50
N SER A 120 19.29 29.02 5.03
CA SER A 120 20.33 28.41 5.87
C SER A 120 21.70 28.45 5.19
N ALA A 121 22.76 28.22 5.95
CA ALA A 121 24.08 27.92 5.41
C ALA A 121 24.20 26.42 5.13
N LEU A 122 24.76 26.08 3.97
CA LEU A 122 25.02 24.71 3.53
C LEU A 122 26.54 24.52 3.46
N SER A 123 27.10 23.76 4.38
CA SER A 123 28.54 23.49 4.47
C SER A 123 28.89 22.10 3.93
N ASP A 124 28.84 21.11 4.79
CA ASP A 124 29.34 19.75 4.61
C ASP A 124 28.27 18.69 4.93
N GLN A 125 27.13 19.11 5.47
CA GLN A 125 25.98 18.26 5.79
C GLN A 125 24.79 18.64 4.94
N ALA A 126 23.95 17.65 4.63
CA ALA A 126 22.67 17.88 4.00
C ALA A 126 21.74 18.66 4.94
N LEU A 127 20.96 19.57 4.37
CA LEU A 127 19.95 20.34 5.06
C LEU A 127 18.57 19.76 4.75
N THR A 128 17.87 19.29 5.79
CA THR A 128 16.46 18.89 5.68
C THR A 128 15.55 20.12 5.70
N ILE A 129 14.64 20.20 4.74
CA ILE A 129 13.62 21.23 4.61
C ILE A 129 12.25 20.60 4.79
N ASP A 130 11.48 21.09 5.74
CA ASP A 130 10.08 20.75 5.93
C ASP A 130 9.21 21.61 5.01
N VAL A 131 8.26 20.98 4.32
CA VAL A 131 7.29 21.62 3.42
C VAL A 131 5.90 21.29 3.90
N ARG A 132 5.10 22.32 4.22
CA ARG A 132 3.76 22.18 4.81
C ARG A 132 2.69 22.74 3.89
N VAL A 133 1.53 22.07 3.84
CA VAL A 133 0.38 22.45 3.02
C VAL A 133 -0.79 22.88 3.89
N ASN A 134 -1.33 24.07 3.60
CA ASN A 134 -2.59 24.56 4.14
C ASN A 134 -3.75 24.26 3.19
N ARG A 135 -4.33 23.07 3.34
CA ARG A 135 -5.47 22.59 2.53
C ARG A 135 -6.72 23.45 2.66
N GLY A 136 -6.89 24.16 3.77
CA GLY A 136 -8.03 25.07 3.97
C GLY A 136 -8.04 26.28 3.01
N MET A 137 -6.94 26.51 2.28
CA MET A 137 -6.83 27.54 1.26
C MET A 137 -7.04 27.02 -0.18
N LEU A 138 -7.21 25.71 -0.35
CA LEU A 138 -7.36 25.08 -1.66
C LEU A 138 -8.84 24.89 -2.01
N ALA A 139 -9.19 25.21 -3.25
CA ALA A 139 -10.42 24.69 -3.86
C ALA A 139 -10.25 23.19 -4.17
N ALA A 140 -11.35 22.49 -4.42
CA ALA A 140 -11.28 21.11 -4.89
C ALA A 140 -10.48 21.00 -6.21
N GLY A 141 -9.74 19.90 -6.39
CA GLY A 141 -8.92 19.60 -7.57
C GLY A 141 -7.41 19.50 -7.27
N SER A 142 -6.63 19.30 -8.33
CA SER A 142 -5.15 19.24 -8.26
C SER A 142 -4.52 20.63 -8.29
N HIS A 143 -3.54 20.84 -7.43
CA HIS A 143 -2.76 22.07 -7.30
C HIS A 143 -1.28 21.74 -7.43
N ILE A 144 -0.56 22.55 -8.18
CA ILE A 144 0.89 22.44 -8.35
C ILE A 144 1.50 23.78 -7.95
N ALA A 145 2.53 23.73 -7.12
CA ALA A 145 3.34 24.88 -6.72
C ALA A 145 4.83 24.56 -6.92
N GLN A 146 5.64 25.60 -6.98
CA GLN A 146 7.09 25.50 -7.03
C GLN A 146 7.69 25.81 -5.66
N VAL A 147 8.69 25.01 -5.28
CA VAL A 147 9.65 25.37 -4.24
C VAL A 147 10.97 25.68 -4.94
N ASN A 148 11.44 26.92 -4.79
CA ASN A 148 12.67 27.42 -5.39
C ASN A 148 13.77 27.51 -4.34
N VAL A 149 14.93 26.95 -4.67
CA VAL A 149 16.15 27.01 -3.84
C VAL A 149 17.18 27.82 -4.60
N THR A 150 17.56 28.97 -4.05
CA THR A 150 18.52 29.89 -4.66
C THR A 150 19.77 30.00 -3.80
N SER A 151 20.95 29.81 -4.39
CA SER A 151 22.22 30.06 -3.72
C SER A 151 22.65 31.53 -3.81
N ASP A 152 23.51 31.97 -2.88
CA ASP A 152 24.20 33.26 -2.98
C ASP A 152 25.10 33.38 -4.22
N THR A 153 25.50 32.25 -4.81
CA THR A 153 26.19 32.13 -6.12
C THR A 153 25.26 32.18 -7.32
N GLN A 154 23.97 32.48 -7.14
CA GLN A 154 22.96 32.65 -8.21
C GLN A 154 22.60 31.36 -8.97
N HIS A 155 22.85 30.19 -8.39
CA HIS A 155 22.29 28.94 -8.91
C HIS A 155 20.90 28.72 -8.34
N GLU A 156 19.99 28.30 -9.21
CA GLU A 156 18.60 28.02 -8.86
C GLU A 156 18.25 26.57 -9.22
N LEU A 157 17.67 25.89 -8.25
CA LEU A 157 17.07 24.57 -8.36
C LEU A 157 15.60 24.67 -7.97
N THR A 158 14.76 23.87 -8.61
CA THR A 158 13.31 23.91 -8.43
C THR A 158 12.78 22.49 -8.27
N LEU A 159 11.87 22.30 -7.32
CA LEU A 159 11.04 21.11 -7.21
C LEU A 159 9.56 21.49 -7.25
N LEU A 160 8.70 20.55 -7.62
CA LEU A 160 7.25 20.75 -7.67
C LEU A 160 6.56 20.18 -6.43
N ALA A 161 5.73 20.95 -5.76
CA ALA A 161 4.79 20.46 -4.75
C ALA A 161 3.43 20.20 -5.40
N ILE A 162 2.96 18.95 -5.32
CA ILE A 162 1.68 18.52 -5.91
C ILE A 162 0.74 18.18 -4.75
N VAL A 163 -0.44 18.80 -4.77
CA VAL A 163 -1.50 18.57 -3.77
C VAL A 163 -2.79 18.26 -4.51
N TYR A 164 -3.49 17.22 -4.10
CA TYR A 164 -4.87 17.00 -4.51
C TYR A 164 -5.80 17.41 -3.38
N GLN A 165 -6.80 18.25 -3.64
CA GLN A 165 -7.82 18.58 -2.66
C GLN A 165 -9.13 17.90 -3.10
N PRO A 166 -9.62 16.87 -2.40
CA PRO A 166 -10.85 16.19 -2.83
C PRO A 166 -12.03 17.16 -2.78
N ASP A 167 -12.97 17.01 -3.73
CA ASP A 167 -14.22 17.76 -3.69
C ASP A 167 -15.10 17.22 -2.55
N PRO A 168 -15.42 18.03 -1.52
CA PRO A 168 -16.29 17.57 -0.44
C PRO A 168 -17.65 17.05 -0.91
N ALA A 169 -18.14 17.51 -2.07
CA ALA A 169 -19.39 17.03 -2.66
C ALA A 169 -19.29 15.61 -3.25
N THR A 170 -18.07 15.13 -3.51
CA THR A 170 -17.81 13.78 -4.04
C THR A 170 -17.47 12.77 -2.94
N LEU A 171 -17.26 13.24 -1.70
CA LEU A 171 -17.01 12.38 -0.56
C LEU A 171 -18.30 11.68 -0.12
N VAL A 172 -18.22 10.37 0.03
CA VAL A 172 -19.33 9.57 0.56
C VAL A 172 -19.44 9.87 2.05
N SER A 173 -20.59 10.37 2.49
CA SER A 173 -20.84 10.58 3.92
C SER A 173 -21.00 9.25 4.66
N ASP A 174 -20.68 9.23 5.96
CA ASP A 174 -20.90 8.05 6.80
C ASP A 174 -22.36 7.56 6.77
N GLU A 175 -23.33 8.48 6.68
CA GLU A 175 -24.75 8.12 6.57
C GLU A 175 -25.06 7.37 5.27
N GLN A 176 -24.52 7.85 4.15
CA GLN A 176 -24.68 7.20 2.84
C GLN A 176 -23.94 5.86 2.80
N LEU A 177 -22.72 5.80 3.31
CA LEU A 177 -21.95 4.56 3.40
C LEU A 177 -22.66 3.52 4.26
N LEU A 178 -23.19 3.94 5.42
CA LEU A 178 -23.95 3.07 6.31
C LEU A 178 -25.24 2.57 5.66
N ALA A 179 -25.94 3.42 4.90
CA ALA A 179 -27.12 3.02 4.14
C ALA A 179 -26.77 1.93 3.12
N TRP A 180 -25.70 2.10 2.35
CA TRP A 180 -25.22 1.07 1.43
C TRP A 180 -24.84 -0.22 2.14
N MET A 181 -24.10 -0.15 3.25
CA MET A 181 -23.63 -1.34 3.97
C MET A 181 -24.80 -2.17 4.53
N ARG A 182 -25.85 -1.53 5.05
CA ARG A 182 -27.05 -2.21 5.58
C ARG A 182 -27.77 -3.08 4.56
N GLU A 183 -27.68 -2.74 3.27
CA GLU A 183 -28.28 -3.51 2.18
C GLU A 183 -27.45 -4.74 1.79
N LEU A 184 -26.18 -4.80 2.20
CA LEU A 184 -25.26 -5.83 1.75
C LEU A 184 -25.38 -7.14 2.56
N PRO A 185 -25.36 -8.32 1.92
CA PRO A 185 -25.29 -9.58 2.62
C PRO A 185 -23.88 -9.86 3.17
N PRO A 186 -23.74 -10.74 4.18
CA PRO A 186 -22.42 -11.19 4.64
C PRO A 186 -21.58 -11.83 3.53
N LEU A 187 -20.29 -11.52 3.47
CA LEU A 187 -19.33 -12.05 2.49
C LEU A 187 -19.19 -13.57 2.63
N PRO A 188 -19.12 -14.40 1.58
CA PRO A 188 -19.04 -15.86 1.71
C PRO A 188 -17.93 -16.41 2.63
N LYS A 189 -16.80 -15.70 2.75
CA LYS A 189 -15.65 -16.04 3.60
C LYS A 189 -15.45 -15.03 4.73
N THR A 190 -14.75 -15.44 5.78
CA THR A 190 -14.34 -14.51 6.85
C THR A 190 -13.28 -13.55 6.31
N HIS A 191 -13.53 -12.25 6.47
CA HIS A 191 -12.57 -11.20 6.14
C HIS A 191 -12.10 -10.51 7.42
N TYR A 192 -10.83 -10.19 7.47
CA TYR A 192 -10.23 -9.32 8.48
C TYR A 192 -9.72 -8.08 7.79
N SER A 193 -9.28 -7.11 8.59
CA SER A 193 -8.56 -5.95 8.10
C SER A 193 -7.33 -5.69 8.94
N PHE A 194 -6.39 -4.94 8.37
CA PHE A 194 -5.38 -4.27 9.16
C PHE A 194 -6.07 -3.38 10.20
N THR A 195 -5.48 -3.30 11.39
CA THR A 195 -6.17 -2.96 12.65
C THR A 195 -7.29 -1.94 12.58
N PHE A 196 -8.43 -2.30 13.16
CA PHE A 196 -9.55 -1.38 13.37
C PHE A 196 -9.17 -0.20 14.27
N ASP A 197 -9.63 1.03 13.97
CA ASP A 197 -9.51 2.14 14.91
C ASP A 197 -10.32 1.82 16.17
N GLY A 198 -9.65 1.81 17.32
CA GLY A 198 -10.28 1.59 18.61
C GLY A 198 -11.40 2.58 18.94
N ASN A 199 -11.43 3.76 18.31
CA ASN A 199 -12.54 4.70 18.45
C ASN A 199 -13.86 4.15 17.92
N LEU A 200 -13.83 3.30 16.89
CA LEU A 200 -15.01 2.69 16.29
C LEU A 200 -15.58 1.55 17.14
N LEU A 201 -14.81 1.06 18.12
CA LEU A 201 -15.15 -0.05 19.01
C LEU A 201 -15.32 0.39 20.47
N LYS A 202 -15.59 1.69 20.69
CA LYS A 202 -15.96 2.25 22.00
C LYS A 202 -17.16 1.49 22.60
N PRO A 203 -17.47 1.66 23.90
CA PRO A 203 -18.49 0.85 24.59
C PRO A 203 -19.85 0.78 23.89
N THR A 204 -20.20 1.81 23.11
CA THR A 204 -21.21 1.73 22.05
C THR A 204 -20.46 1.74 20.71
N PRO A 205 -20.39 0.60 19.98
CA PRO A 205 -19.70 0.53 18.70
C PRO A 205 -20.29 1.50 17.68
N ASP A 206 -19.44 2.04 16.83
CA ASP A 206 -19.87 2.86 15.69
C ASP A 206 -20.76 2.01 14.75
N PRO A 207 -21.87 2.55 14.21
CA PRO A 207 -22.71 1.82 13.28
C PRO A 207 -21.97 1.24 12.07
N LEU A 208 -20.95 1.93 11.53
CA LEU A 208 -20.11 1.41 10.46
C LEU A 208 -19.31 0.19 10.90
N ALA A 209 -18.83 0.17 12.15
CA ALA A 209 -18.14 -0.98 12.72
C ALA A 209 -19.06 -2.20 12.85
N VAL A 210 -20.29 -1.98 13.32
CA VAL A 210 -21.31 -3.03 13.43
C VAL A 210 -21.59 -3.65 12.07
N GLU A 211 -21.85 -2.82 11.06
CA GLU A 211 -22.13 -3.29 9.71
C GLU A 211 -20.91 -3.95 9.05
N TYR A 212 -19.70 -3.43 9.28
CA TYR A 212 -18.47 -4.05 8.82
C TYR A 212 -18.35 -5.48 9.36
N VAL A 213 -18.44 -5.67 10.68
CA VAL A 213 -18.34 -7.00 11.31
C VAL A 213 -19.50 -7.91 10.89
N ARG A 214 -20.71 -7.38 10.71
CA ARG A 214 -21.84 -8.15 10.18
C ARG A 214 -21.53 -8.71 8.79
N ILE A 215 -20.94 -7.88 7.92
CA ILE A 215 -20.62 -8.24 6.53
C ILE A 215 -19.42 -9.20 6.47
N THR A 216 -18.30 -8.85 7.12
CA THR A 216 -17.05 -9.62 7.04
C THR A 216 -17.05 -10.87 7.90
N ARG A 217 -17.86 -10.86 8.98
CA ARG A 217 -17.84 -11.85 10.07
C ARG A 217 -16.46 -12.04 10.70
N GLY A 218 -15.59 -11.04 10.54
CA GLY A 218 -14.25 -11.03 11.11
C GLY A 218 -13.87 -9.63 11.58
N LEU A 219 -13.12 -9.59 12.68
CA LEU A 219 -12.53 -8.36 13.21
C LEU A 219 -11.13 -8.71 13.67
N ALA A 220 -10.14 -7.85 13.40
CA ALA A 220 -8.80 -8.04 13.91
C ALA A 220 -8.37 -6.88 14.82
N LEU A 221 -7.81 -7.23 15.98
CA LEU A 221 -7.32 -6.28 16.98
C LEU A 221 -5.80 -6.30 17.07
N ARG A 222 -5.19 -5.18 17.42
CA ARG A 222 -3.81 -5.15 17.92
C ARG A 222 -3.80 -5.67 19.37
N PRO A 223 -2.99 -6.67 19.73
CA PRO A 223 -2.96 -7.22 21.09
C PRO A 223 -2.57 -6.18 22.16
N THR A 224 -1.98 -5.07 21.76
CA THR A 224 -1.20 -4.22 22.66
C THR A 224 -1.86 -2.90 22.96
N ILE A 225 -2.79 -2.48 22.09
CA ILE A 225 -3.55 -1.25 22.25
C ILE A 225 -4.98 -1.58 22.71
N TYR A 226 -5.48 -2.79 22.42
CA TYR A 226 -6.91 -3.04 22.38
C TYR A 226 -7.42 -4.22 23.22
N VAL A 227 -6.67 -4.66 24.24
CA VAL A 227 -7.19 -5.63 25.23
C VAL A 227 -8.51 -5.12 25.86
N GLY A 228 -8.62 -3.80 26.08
CA GLY A 228 -9.86 -3.18 26.57
C GLY A 228 -11.06 -3.28 25.62
N LEU A 229 -10.84 -3.57 24.32
CA LEU A 229 -11.89 -3.71 23.32
C LEU A 229 -12.48 -5.12 23.24
N ILE A 230 -11.84 -6.13 23.85
CA ILE A 230 -12.32 -7.53 23.83
C ILE A 230 -13.76 -7.63 24.35
N ARG A 231 -14.10 -6.84 25.39
CA ARG A 231 -15.43 -6.86 25.99
C ARG A 231 -16.53 -6.28 25.07
N PRO A 232 -16.38 -5.05 24.52
CA PRO A 232 -17.28 -4.55 23.46
C PRO A 232 -17.40 -5.51 22.27
N VAL A 233 -16.28 -6.11 21.83
CA VAL A 233 -16.28 -7.06 20.72
C VAL A 233 -17.08 -8.32 21.03
N ALA A 234 -16.96 -8.87 22.25
CA ALA A 234 -17.73 -10.03 22.66
C ALA A 234 -19.24 -9.74 22.72
N ASP A 235 -19.65 -8.52 23.13
CA ASP A 235 -21.05 -8.09 23.08
C ASP A 235 -21.56 -8.03 21.63
N LEU A 236 -20.78 -7.40 20.75
CA LEU A 236 -21.10 -7.29 19.33
C LEU A 236 -21.21 -8.67 18.66
N PHE A 237 -20.24 -9.56 18.88
CA PHE A 237 -20.24 -10.90 18.29
C PHE A 237 -21.42 -11.73 18.80
N LYS A 238 -21.72 -11.67 20.10
CA LYS A 238 -22.88 -12.37 20.67
C LYS A 238 -24.18 -11.91 20.02
N GLN A 239 -24.34 -10.61 19.78
CA GLN A 239 -25.50 -10.07 19.08
C GLN A 239 -25.56 -10.61 17.64
N LEU A 240 -24.49 -10.45 16.88
CA LEU A 240 -24.44 -10.81 15.46
C LEU A 240 -24.51 -12.33 15.21
N ASP A 241 -24.03 -13.16 16.13
CA ASP A 241 -24.11 -14.62 16.07
C ASP A 241 -25.52 -15.14 16.36
N ALA A 242 -26.28 -14.45 17.21
CA ALA A 242 -27.69 -14.78 17.43
C ALA A 242 -28.53 -14.56 16.16
N GLU A 243 -28.15 -13.59 15.33
CA GLU A 243 -28.81 -13.28 14.05
C GLU A 243 -28.41 -14.25 12.93
N THR A 244 -27.15 -14.72 12.91
CA THR A 244 -26.64 -15.65 11.87
C THR A 244 -25.82 -16.83 12.47
N PRO A 245 -26.48 -17.81 13.11
CA PRO A 245 -25.77 -18.86 13.85
C PRO A 245 -24.90 -19.80 12.99
N SER A 246 -25.19 -19.89 11.69
CA SER A 246 -24.48 -20.80 10.78
C SER A 246 -23.05 -20.36 10.44
N ARG A 247 -22.67 -19.12 10.77
CA ARG A 247 -21.34 -18.60 10.50
C ARG A 247 -20.89 -17.65 11.61
N PRO A 248 -20.37 -18.15 12.74
CA PRO A 248 -20.00 -17.32 13.87
C PRO A 248 -18.97 -16.25 13.47
N CYS A 249 -19.02 -15.10 14.15
CA CYS A 249 -18.01 -14.07 14.03
C CYS A 249 -16.67 -14.60 14.54
N SER A 250 -15.60 -14.11 13.92
CA SER A 250 -14.23 -14.56 14.19
C SER A 250 -13.33 -13.41 14.60
N LEU A 251 -12.50 -13.65 15.62
CA LEU A 251 -11.58 -12.64 16.15
C LEU A 251 -10.15 -12.98 15.72
N GLY A 252 -9.56 -12.08 14.94
CA GLY A 252 -8.14 -12.11 14.59
C GLY A 252 -7.31 -11.18 15.47
N MET A 253 -6.00 -11.36 15.41
CA MET A 253 -5.04 -10.39 15.96
C MET A 253 -4.02 -9.98 14.91
N VAL A 254 -3.79 -8.68 14.78
CA VAL A 254 -2.70 -8.13 13.95
C VAL A 254 -1.57 -7.69 14.86
N HIS A 255 -0.38 -8.17 14.62
CA HIS A 255 0.81 -7.75 15.35
C HIS A 255 1.97 -7.58 14.38
N SER A 256 2.91 -6.69 14.67
CA SER A 256 4.10 -6.47 13.85
C SER A 256 5.32 -6.86 14.68
N PRO A 257 5.69 -8.15 14.73
CA PRO A 257 6.82 -8.60 15.51
C PRO A 257 8.10 -7.89 15.10
N TRP A 258 8.92 -7.52 16.09
CA TRP A 258 10.21 -6.86 15.92
C TRP A 258 10.11 -5.43 15.38
N HIS A 259 8.94 -4.79 15.50
CA HIS A 259 8.75 -3.36 15.18
C HIS A 259 8.44 -2.51 16.40
N ILE A 260 8.14 -3.10 17.56
CA ILE A 260 7.53 -2.36 18.68
C ILE A 260 8.57 -1.88 19.69
N VAL A 261 9.30 -2.79 20.32
CA VAL A 261 10.40 -2.44 21.23
C VAL A 261 11.77 -2.66 20.58
N TRP A 262 11.82 -3.45 19.51
CA TRP A 262 13.04 -3.73 18.75
C TRP A 262 13.65 -2.48 18.09
N PRO A 263 14.91 -2.13 18.41
CA PRO A 263 15.61 -1.02 17.76
C PRO A 263 15.84 -1.25 16.25
N LYS A 264 15.62 -0.20 15.46
CA LYS A 264 15.87 -0.23 14.02
C LYS A 264 17.34 -0.56 13.72
N GLY A 265 17.55 -1.42 12.72
CA GLY A 265 18.88 -1.75 12.17
C GLY A 265 19.63 -2.88 12.89
N LEU A 266 19.10 -3.42 13.99
CA LEU A 266 19.69 -4.62 14.60
C LEU A 266 19.49 -5.85 13.71
N PRO A 267 20.53 -6.70 13.53
CA PRO A 267 20.42 -7.90 12.72
C PRO A 267 19.62 -8.99 13.43
N PRO A 268 19.06 -9.98 12.70
CA PRO A 268 18.40 -11.12 13.32
C PRO A 268 19.35 -11.98 14.17
N THR A 269 20.67 -11.89 13.97
CA THR A 269 21.68 -12.55 14.82
C THR A 269 21.86 -11.89 16.20
N TYR A 270 21.23 -10.73 16.44
CA TYR A 270 21.29 -10.06 17.74
C TYR A 270 20.36 -10.72 18.76
N THR A 271 20.95 -11.14 19.88
CA THR A 271 20.27 -11.82 21.00
C THR A 271 20.49 -11.09 22.34
N GLY A 272 20.62 -9.75 22.29
CA GLY A 272 20.75 -8.94 23.51
C GLY A 272 19.39 -8.66 24.19
N PRO A 273 19.38 -7.83 25.25
CA PRO A 273 18.20 -7.59 26.09
C PRO A 273 16.95 -7.12 25.33
N GLU A 274 17.12 -6.35 24.25
CA GLU A 274 16.02 -5.85 23.42
C GLU A 274 15.31 -6.97 22.66
N ALA A 275 16.02 -8.07 22.38
CA ALA A 275 15.40 -9.28 21.82
C ALA A 275 14.47 -9.95 22.84
N ASP A 276 14.95 -10.07 24.07
CA ASP A 276 14.19 -10.64 25.17
C ASP A 276 13.00 -9.75 25.55
N GLU A 277 13.19 -8.43 25.52
CA GLU A 277 12.13 -7.45 25.79
C GLU A 277 10.98 -7.56 24.79
N GLU A 278 11.24 -7.70 23.48
CA GLU A 278 10.19 -7.88 22.46
C GLU A 278 9.41 -9.18 22.71
N ILE A 279 10.12 -10.28 22.99
CA ILE A 279 9.53 -11.58 23.30
C ILE A 279 8.65 -11.51 24.56
N ASP A 280 9.17 -10.94 25.64
CA ASP A 280 8.49 -10.84 26.92
C ASP A 280 7.28 -9.92 26.84
N TRP A 281 7.41 -8.82 26.10
CA TRP A 281 6.32 -7.91 25.83
C TRP A 281 5.20 -8.61 25.04
N PHE A 282 5.52 -9.34 23.97
CA PHE A 282 4.51 -10.06 23.19
C PHE A 282 3.82 -11.13 24.05
N ARG A 283 4.60 -11.93 24.81
CA ARG A 283 4.08 -12.93 25.74
C ARG A 283 3.13 -12.34 26.77
N THR A 284 3.50 -11.22 27.37
CA THR A 284 2.70 -10.52 28.39
C THR A 284 1.38 -10.04 27.80
N ASN A 285 1.39 -9.47 26.59
CA ASN A 285 0.17 -9.01 25.93
C ASN A 285 -0.77 -10.17 25.57
N LEU A 286 -0.26 -11.31 25.08
CA LEU A 286 -1.09 -12.49 24.81
C LEU A 286 -1.66 -13.11 26.10
N ALA A 287 -0.87 -13.15 27.18
CA ALA A 287 -1.35 -13.59 28.48
C ALA A 287 -2.52 -12.73 28.97
N ASN A 288 -2.38 -11.41 28.87
CA ASN A 288 -3.42 -10.46 29.25
C ASN A 288 -4.67 -10.62 28.37
N ALA A 289 -4.51 -10.72 27.05
CA ALA A 289 -5.62 -10.94 26.14
C ALA A 289 -6.38 -12.24 26.44
N LYS A 290 -5.65 -13.34 26.70
CA LYS A 290 -6.25 -14.61 27.09
C LYS A 290 -7.02 -14.50 28.40
N ALA A 291 -6.44 -13.88 29.42
CA ALA A 291 -7.11 -13.70 30.71
C ALA A 291 -8.41 -12.90 30.58
N VAL A 292 -8.40 -11.83 29.78
CA VAL A 292 -9.60 -11.01 29.51
C VAL A 292 -10.63 -11.79 28.69
N LEU A 293 -10.23 -12.56 27.67
CA LEU A 293 -11.13 -13.42 26.91
C LEU A 293 -11.80 -14.46 27.81
N ASP A 294 -11.03 -15.17 28.64
CA ASP A 294 -11.54 -16.17 29.57
C ASP A 294 -12.55 -15.55 30.55
N GLN A 295 -12.25 -14.37 31.09
CA GLN A 295 -13.15 -13.61 31.95
C GLN A 295 -14.45 -13.21 31.21
N VAL A 296 -14.33 -12.62 30.02
CA VAL A 296 -15.47 -12.15 29.24
C VAL A 296 -16.38 -13.32 28.81
N ASN A 297 -15.79 -14.45 28.42
CA ASN A 297 -16.53 -15.68 28.11
C ASN A 297 -17.33 -16.19 29.31
N ALA A 298 -16.71 -16.23 30.49
CA ALA A 298 -17.38 -16.63 31.72
C ALA A 298 -18.55 -15.68 32.09
N GLU A 299 -18.34 -14.37 31.97
CA GLU A 299 -19.34 -13.37 32.33
C GLU A 299 -20.50 -13.27 31.34
N LYS A 300 -20.23 -13.40 30.04
CA LYS A 300 -21.22 -13.21 28.97
C LYS A 300 -21.80 -14.51 28.44
N GLY A 301 -21.26 -15.66 28.82
CA GLY A 301 -21.65 -16.97 28.26
C GLY A 301 -21.32 -17.07 26.78
N THR A 302 -20.18 -16.53 26.35
CA THR A 302 -19.64 -16.63 24.98
C THR A 302 -18.53 -17.68 24.94
N ASN A 303 -18.10 -18.07 23.74
CA ASN A 303 -16.93 -18.92 23.51
C ASN A 303 -15.97 -18.25 22.53
N LEU A 304 -15.72 -16.96 22.74
CA LEU A 304 -14.83 -16.16 21.90
C LEU A 304 -13.40 -16.66 22.07
N THR A 305 -12.74 -17.01 20.96
CA THR A 305 -11.31 -17.32 20.90
C THR A 305 -10.66 -16.38 19.88
N ILE A 306 -9.33 -16.32 19.89
CA ILE A 306 -8.59 -15.83 18.73
C ILE A 306 -8.50 -16.99 17.74
N ASP A 307 -8.90 -16.74 16.51
CA ASP A 307 -8.91 -17.72 15.42
C ASP A 307 -7.68 -17.60 14.52
N VAL A 308 -7.09 -16.41 14.43
CA VAL A 308 -5.94 -16.15 13.56
C VAL A 308 -5.05 -15.02 14.08
N PHE A 309 -3.75 -15.17 13.91
CA PHE A 309 -2.72 -14.14 14.06
C PHE A 309 -2.19 -13.75 12.70
N PHE A 310 -2.22 -12.47 12.40
CA PHE A 310 -1.61 -11.84 11.24
C PHE A 310 -0.36 -11.10 11.71
N PHE A 311 0.80 -11.68 11.44
CA PHE A 311 2.09 -11.11 11.75
C PHE A 311 2.65 -10.35 10.56
N ASP A 312 2.86 -9.06 10.75
CA ASP A 312 3.44 -8.17 9.75
C ASP A 312 4.88 -7.80 10.16
N SER A 313 5.85 -8.60 9.71
CA SER A 313 7.27 -8.38 10.03
C SER A 313 8.10 -8.31 8.75
N GLU A 314 8.34 -7.09 8.29
CA GLU A 314 9.24 -6.78 7.17
C GLU A 314 10.65 -6.32 7.64
N VAL A 315 10.98 -6.59 8.91
CA VAL A 315 12.19 -6.07 9.57
C VAL A 315 13.45 -6.73 9.04
N PHE A 316 13.38 -8.03 8.75
CA PHE A 316 14.50 -8.82 8.29
C PHE A 316 14.32 -9.19 6.81
N LYS A 317 15.44 -9.36 6.11
CA LYS A 317 15.48 -9.97 4.78
C LYS A 317 16.42 -11.17 4.85
N ARG A 318 16.02 -12.30 4.27
CA ARG A 318 16.90 -13.44 4.05
C ARG A 318 18.10 -13.02 3.22
N LYS A 319 19.23 -13.65 3.50
CA LYS A 319 20.43 -13.54 2.67
C LYS A 319 20.42 -14.62 1.62
N GLU A 320 20.89 -14.26 0.42
CA GLU A 320 21.07 -15.18 -0.68
C GLU A 320 22.07 -16.28 -0.33
N PRO A 321 21.92 -17.52 -0.84
CA PRO A 321 22.79 -18.64 -0.48
C PRO A 321 24.29 -18.43 -0.75
N ASN A 322 24.65 -17.48 -1.62
CA ASN A 322 26.04 -17.15 -1.93
C ASN A 322 26.67 -16.16 -0.94
N ASP A 323 25.91 -15.54 -0.03
CA ASP A 323 26.47 -14.74 1.05
C ASP A 323 27.13 -15.67 2.09
N PRO A 324 28.41 -15.46 2.46
CA PRO A 324 29.13 -16.34 3.39
C PRO A 324 28.48 -16.44 4.78
N ASN A 325 27.59 -15.51 5.14
CA ASN A 325 26.85 -15.51 6.40
C ASN A 325 25.39 -15.95 6.26
N ALA A 326 24.95 -16.37 5.07
CA ALA A 326 23.54 -16.66 4.81
C ALA A 326 22.96 -17.70 5.76
N ALA A 327 23.68 -18.80 6.00
CA ALA A 327 23.21 -19.87 6.86
C ALA A 327 22.97 -19.40 8.31
N VAL A 328 23.92 -18.68 8.91
CA VAL A 328 23.81 -18.17 10.29
C VAL A 328 22.73 -17.08 10.39
N TRP A 329 22.66 -16.22 9.38
CA TRP A 329 21.68 -15.14 9.33
C TRP A 329 20.24 -15.66 9.20
N ASN A 330 20.00 -16.52 8.21
CA ASN A 330 18.67 -17.07 7.94
C ASN A 330 18.21 -17.94 9.12
N ALA A 331 19.07 -18.77 9.70
CA ALA A 331 18.71 -19.55 10.90
C ALA A 331 18.34 -18.66 12.11
N ALA A 332 19.00 -17.51 12.28
CA ALA A 332 18.65 -16.57 13.35
C ALA A 332 17.35 -15.82 13.07
N LEU A 333 17.06 -15.51 11.81
CA LEU A 333 15.78 -14.97 11.35
C LEU A 333 14.65 -15.97 11.65
N ASP A 334 14.84 -17.23 11.27
CA ASP A 334 13.86 -18.30 11.49
C ASP A 334 13.59 -18.47 12.99
N ALA A 335 14.64 -18.55 13.82
CA ALA A 335 14.49 -18.69 15.26
C ALA A 335 13.71 -17.54 15.91
N LYS A 336 13.83 -16.32 15.39
CA LYS A 336 13.07 -15.16 15.87
C LYS A 336 11.59 -15.26 15.51
N TYR A 337 11.27 -15.64 14.28
CA TYR A 337 9.88 -15.84 13.86
C TYR A 337 9.25 -17.04 14.57
N ASP A 338 9.97 -18.15 14.69
CA ASP A 338 9.55 -19.34 15.43
C ASP A 338 9.20 -19.03 16.89
N ALA A 339 9.98 -18.17 17.56
CA ALA A 339 9.68 -17.77 18.93
C ALA A 339 8.31 -17.09 19.05
N MET A 340 7.96 -16.21 18.12
CA MET A 340 6.66 -15.51 18.10
C MET A 340 5.51 -16.47 17.77
N TYR A 341 5.73 -17.37 16.80
CA TYR A 341 4.79 -18.44 16.47
C TYR A 341 4.52 -19.35 17.68
N ASP A 342 5.57 -19.82 18.35
CA ASP A 342 5.46 -20.73 19.49
C ASP A 342 4.73 -20.07 20.67
N ILE A 343 4.97 -18.77 20.91
CA ILE A 343 4.25 -18.00 21.93
C ILE A 343 2.76 -17.85 21.55
N ALA A 344 2.44 -17.55 20.31
CA ALA A 344 1.04 -17.47 19.85
C ALA A 344 0.32 -18.82 20.07
N LYS A 345 0.92 -19.93 19.64
CA LYS A 345 0.39 -21.28 19.82
C LYS A 345 0.32 -21.71 21.29
N GLN A 346 1.21 -21.24 22.15
CA GLN A 346 1.17 -21.52 23.58
C GLN A 346 -0.13 -20.99 24.21
N TYR A 347 -0.55 -19.76 23.87
CA TYR A 347 -1.76 -19.16 24.44
C TYR A 347 -3.03 -19.55 23.68
N PHE A 348 -2.93 -19.72 22.35
CA PHE A 348 -4.06 -19.99 21.46
C PHE A 348 -3.70 -21.10 20.47
N PRO A 349 -3.67 -22.37 20.91
CA PRO A 349 -3.14 -23.49 20.12
C PRO A 349 -3.93 -23.79 18.84
N ASN A 350 -5.19 -23.37 18.78
CA ASN A 350 -6.06 -23.57 17.62
C ASN A 350 -6.08 -22.37 16.66
N ALA A 351 -5.44 -21.24 17.02
CA ALA A 351 -5.40 -20.08 16.14
C ALA A 351 -4.41 -20.33 15.01
N ASP A 352 -4.77 -20.00 13.78
CA ASP A 352 -3.83 -19.96 12.67
C ASP A 352 -2.81 -18.84 12.89
N VAL A 353 -1.56 -19.03 12.49
CA VAL A 353 -0.51 -18.03 12.52
C VAL A 353 -0.01 -17.82 11.10
N GLU A 354 -0.20 -16.61 10.61
CA GLU A 354 0.15 -16.18 9.27
C GLU A 354 1.16 -15.05 9.33
N TRP A 355 2.19 -15.16 8.50
CA TRP A 355 3.16 -14.10 8.25
C TRP A 355 2.80 -13.39 6.96
N TYR A 356 2.75 -12.06 6.99
CA TYR A 356 2.50 -11.21 5.83
C TYR A 356 3.52 -11.50 4.72
N ASN A 357 3.03 -11.83 3.53
CA ASN A 357 3.77 -12.25 2.35
C ASN A 357 4.67 -13.49 2.49
N ARG A 358 4.62 -14.28 3.56
CA ARG A 358 5.40 -15.53 3.62
C ARG A 358 5.06 -16.46 2.45
N GLY A 359 6.10 -16.85 1.72
CA GLY A 359 5.99 -17.64 0.48
C GLY A 359 5.34 -16.92 -0.69
N GLY A 360 5.01 -15.63 -0.54
CA GLY A 360 4.36 -14.79 -1.54
C GLY A 360 5.25 -14.55 -2.75
N ILE A 361 4.70 -14.77 -3.94
CA ILE A 361 5.37 -14.49 -5.22
C ILE A 361 4.75 -13.26 -5.85
N HIS A 362 5.59 -12.29 -6.22
CA HIS A 362 5.17 -11.02 -6.80
C HIS A 362 6.08 -10.63 -7.97
N ARG A 363 5.65 -9.61 -8.73
CA ARG A 363 6.45 -9.09 -9.83
C ARG A 363 7.67 -8.36 -9.29
N CYS A 364 8.81 -8.62 -9.88
CA CYS A 364 10.05 -7.94 -9.53
C CYS A 364 11.06 -7.99 -10.67
N ASN A 365 12.06 -7.11 -10.62
CA ASN A 365 13.09 -7.00 -11.66
C ASN A 365 14.18 -8.07 -11.56
N GLY A 366 14.21 -8.88 -10.50
CA GLY A 366 15.27 -9.88 -10.23
C GLY A 366 14.98 -11.30 -10.72
N GLY A 367 13.72 -11.61 -11.02
CA GLY A 367 13.31 -12.95 -11.46
C GLY A 367 13.62 -13.20 -12.94
N GLY A 368 14.02 -14.42 -13.28
CA GLY A 368 14.30 -14.81 -14.68
C GLY A 368 13.09 -14.68 -15.62
N ASP A 369 11.88 -14.68 -15.06
CA ASP A 369 10.61 -14.47 -15.78
C ASP A 369 9.84 -13.23 -15.28
N GLY A 370 10.48 -12.34 -14.51
CA GLY A 370 9.86 -11.15 -13.92
C GLY A 370 9.11 -11.39 -12.61
N TRP A 371 9.25 -12.57 -12.00
CA TRP A 371 8.63 -12.93 -10.72
C TRP A 371 9.67 -13.39 -9.70
N CYS A 372 9.50 -13.01 -8.44
CA CYS A 372 10.29 -13.58 -7.35
C CYS A 372 9.44 -13.78 -6.10
N GLU A 373 9.88 -14.74 -5.30
CA GLU A 373 9.42 -14.90 -3.93
C GLU A 373 9.90 -13.72 -3.09
N THR A 374 9.13 -13.34 -2.07
CA THR A 374 9.56 -12.34 -1.10
C THR A 374 10.87 -12.71 -0.41
N SER A 375 11.69 -11.70 -0.14
CA SER A 375 12.95 -11.86 0.56
C SER A 375 12.81 -11.77 2.08
N TRP A 376 11.62 -11.55 2.65
CA TRP A 376 11.50 -11.37 4.12
C TRP A 376 11.63 -12.66 4.92
N PHE A 377 11.46 -13.81 4.26
CA PHE A 377 11.38 -15.13 4.89
C PHE A 377 12.33 -16.11 4.20
N SER A 378 12.88 -17.05 4.96
CA SER A 378 13.69 -18.14 4.40
C SER A 378 12.79 -19.21 3.78
N GLY A 379 11.57 -19.36 4.31
CA GLY A 379 10.63 -20.45 4.01
C GLY A 379 10.67 -21.57 5.06
N ASP A 380 11.72 -21.61 5.90
CA ASP A 380 11.93 -22.62 6.94
C ASP A 380 11.27 -22.21 8.27
N GLU A 381 10.97 -20.92 8.47
CA GLU A 381 10.25 -20.46 9.66
C GLU A 381 8.84 -21.06 9.75
N LYS A 382 8.35 -21.26 10.99
CA LYS A 382 7.02 -21.81 11.27
C LYS A 382 5.91 -20.83 10.87
N GLY A 383 4.89 -21.36 10.21
CA GLY A 383 3.64 -20.66 9.93
C GLY A 383 2.62 -21.64 9.36
N ASP A 384 1.33 -21.43 9.65
CA ASP A 384 0.26 -22.33 9.21
C ASP A 384 -0.15 -22.08 7.75
N ASN A 385 0.07 -20.84 7.28
CA ASN A 385 -0.39 -20.36 5.99
C ASN A 385 0.72 -19.62 5.25
N PHE A 386 0.58 -19.56 3.92
CA PHE A 386 1.28 -18.58 3.08
C PHE A 386 0.37 -17.38 2.90
N SER A 387 0.91 -16.26 2.45
CA SER A 387 0.12 -15.09 2.11
C SER A 387 0.75 -14.29 0.99
N VAL A 388 -0.05 -13.42 0.36
CA VAL A 388 0.40 -12.63 -0.79
C VAL A 388 -0.29 -11.28 -0.82
N GLN A 389 0.49 -10.22 -1.08
CA GLN A 389 -0.02 -8.89 -1.33
C GLN A 389 -0.65 -8.77 -2.72
N LEU A 390 -1.87 -8.26 -2.76
CA LEU A 390 -2.64 -7.94 -3.95
C LEU A 390 -2.96 -6.43 -3.92
N TYR A 391 -1.91 -5.63 -3.95
CA TYR A 391 -1.97 -4.18 -3.76
C TYR A 391 -1.97 -3.38 -5.06
N SER A 392 -2.06 -4.02 -6.23
CA SER A 392 -2.14 -3.33 -7.52
C SER A 392 -3.44 -3.70 -8.22
N LEU A 393 -4.58 -3.35 -7.63
CA LEU A 393 -5.90 -3.76 -8.13
C LEU A 393 -6.20 -3.42 -9.59
N PRO A 394 -5.81 -2.24 -10.08
CA PRO A 394 -5.91 -1.91 -11.49
C PRO A 394 -5.02 -2.78 -12.40
N GLU A 395 -4.02 -3.44 -11.84
CA GLU A 395 -3.19 -4.43 -12.50
C GLU A 395 -3.64 -5.87 -12.22
N TYR A 396 -4.94 -6.07 -12.11
CA TYR A 396 -5.55 -7.02 -13.01
C TYR A 396 -5.04 -8.47 -12.92
N GLU A 397 -4.58 -8.89 -14.09
CA GLU A 397 -3.93 -10.15 -14.40
C GLU A 397 -2.67 -10.40 -13.55
N ALA A 398 -1.93 -9.35 -13.18
CA ALA A 398 -0.72 -9.51 -12.37
C ALA A 398 -1.06 -9.98 -10.95
N MET A 399 -2.13 -9.50 -10.34
CA MET A 399 -2.55 -10.00 -9.02
C MET A 399 -3.03 -11.46 -9.08
N GLN A 400 -3.79 -11.82 -10.10
CA GLN A 400 -4.22 -13.21 -10.29
C GLN A 400 -3.01 -14.14 -10.42
N GLU A 401 -2.00 -13.70 -11.18
CA GLU A 401 -0.76 -14.45 -11.36
C GLU A 401 0.10 -14.49 -10.08
N SER A 402 0.19 -13.40 -9.31
CA SER A 402 0.82 -13.42 -7.96
C SER A 402 0.17 -14.48 -7.07
N PHE A 403 -1.16 -14.51 -7.01
CA PHE A 403 -1.89 -15.47 -6.18
C PHE A 403 -1.70 -16.91 -6.69
N ARG A 404 -1.81 -17.14 -8.01
CA ARG A 404 -1.59 -18.47 -8.62
C ARG A 404 -0.20 -19.02 -8.32
N ARG A 405 0.83 -18.20 -8.48
CA ARG A 405 2.22 -18.58 -8.19
C ARG A 405 2.43 -18.85 -6.71
N THR A 406 1.85 -18.03 -5.84
CA THR A 406 1.92 -18.25 -4.39
C THR A 406 1.24 -19.55 -3.98
N VAL A 407 0.10 -19.91 -4.59
CA VAL A 407 -0.57 -21.20 -4.37
C VAL A 407 0.29 -22.37 -4.85
N ALA A 408 0.93 -22.26 -6.02
CA ALA A 408 1.88 -23.27 -6.48
C ALA A 408 3.07 -23.44 -5.52
N ASN A 409 3.58 -22.33 -4.97
CA ASN A 409 4.63 -22.35 -3.95
C ASN A 409 4.15 -23.01 -2.65
N ALA A 410 2.94 -22.66 -2.18
CA ALA A 410 2.33 -23.27 -1.00
C ALA A 410 2.17 -24.79 -1.16
N GLN A 411 1.67 -25.24 -2.31
CA GLN A 411 1.55 -26.66 -2.63
C GLN A 411 2.91 -27.39 -2.61
N ALA A 412 3.94 -26.78 -3.19
CA ALA A 412 5.29 -27.34 -3.20
C ALA A 412 5.89 -27.49 -1.79
N ASN A 413 5.46 -26.65 -0.85
CA ASN A 413 5.89 -26.66 0.55
C ASN A 413 4.89 -27.33 1.51
N GLY A 414 3.86 -28.00 0.99
CA GLY A 414 2.86 -28.69 1.82
C GLY A 414 1.94 -27.77 2.63
N VAL A 415 1.85 -26.49 2.27
CA VAL A 415 0.98 -25.50 2.91
C VAL A 415 -0.40 -25.49 2.25
N ALA A 416 -1.44 -25.57 3.08
CA ALA A 416 -2.81 -25.86 2.62
C ALA A 416 -3.64 -24.61 2.24
N SER A 417 -3.15 -23.41 2.51
CA SER A 417 -3.89 -22.16 2.26
C SER A 417 -2.97 -20.98 1.98
N VAL A 418 -3.52 -20.01 1.24
CA VAL A 418 -2.88 -18.73 0.92
C VAL A 418 -3.86 -17.61 1.25
N THR A 419 -3.49 -16.69 2.13
CA THR A 419 -4.31 -15.52 2.44
C THR A 419 -3.96 -14.36 1.50
N PRO A 420 -4.91 -13.85 0.69
CA PRO A 420 -4.71 -12.64 -0.06
C PRO A 420 -4.85 -11.40 0.84
N TRP A 421 -3.88 -10.51 0.75
CA TRP A 421 -3.91 -9.18 1.35
C TRP A 421 -4.33 -8.18 0.27
N ILE A 422 -5.54 -7.63 0.36
CA ILE A 422 -6.18 -6.83 -0.69
C ILE A 422 -6.24 -5.36 -0.26
N ALA A 423 -5.69 -4.46 -1.08
CA ALA A 423 -5.71 -3.03 -0.81
C ALA A 423 -6.99 -2.36 -1.35
N LEU A 424 -7.94 -1.94 -0.51
CA LEU A 424 -9.17 -1.25 -0.92
C LEU A 424 -9.01 0.27 -0.81
N GLY A 425 -9.25 1.00 -1.89
CA GLY A 425 -9.03 2.45 -1.92
C GLY A 425 -7.57 2.86 -1.68
N ALA A 426 -6.63 1.94 -1.92
CA ALA A 426 -5.20 2.13 -1.77
C ALA A 426 -4.45 1.15 -2.68
N GLY A 427 -3.14 1.33 -2.85
CA GLY A 427 -2.31 0.36 -3.54
C GLY A 427 -1.06 0.93 -4.19
N TYR A 428 -0.30 0.06 -4.85
CA TYR A 428 0.82 0.44 -5.71
C TYR A 428 0.34 0.90 -7.08
N GLU A 429 0.47 2.19 -7.34
CA GLU A 429 0.31 2.80 -8.66
C GLU A 429 1.66 2.85 -9.39
N ARG A 430 1.63 2.84 -10.73
CA ARG A 430 2.85 3.00 -11.52
C ARG A 430 3.33 4.45 -11.47
N SER A 431 4.59 4.62 -11.13
CA SER A 431 5.30 5.90 -11.20
C SER A 431 6.39 5.80 -12.27
N PHE A 432 6.59 6.88 -13.04
CA PHE A 432 7.67 6.93 -14.02
C PHE A 432 9.05 6.95 -13.36
N ASP A 433 9.16 7.56 -12.18
CA ASP A 433 10.44 7.78 -11.50
C ASP A 433 10.79 6.62 -10.57
N ASP A 434 9.80 6.14 -9.80
CA ASP A 434 10.01 5.13 -8.75
C ASP A 434 9.59 3.72 -9.19
N GLY A 435 9.07 3.57 -10.41
CA GLY A 435 8.44 2.35 -10.92
C GLY A 435 7.06 2.09 -10.30
N PHE A 436 7.00 2.03 -8.97
CA PHE A 436 5.78 1.87 -8.18
C PHE A 436 5.79 2.74 -6.94
N VAL A 437 4.69 3.44 -6.66
CA VAL A 437 4.48 4.22 -5.44
C VAL A 437 3.25 3.68 -4.73
N PHE A 438 3.33 3.48 -3.41
CA PHE A 438 2.15 3.13 -2.64
C PHE A 438 1.34 4.38 -2.33
N ASN A 439 0.09 4.40 -2.76
CA ASN A 439 -0.88 5.45 -2.48
C ASN A 439 -1.91 4.91 -1.48
N ASN A 440 -1.97 5.52 -0.28
CA ASN A 440 -2.90 5.12 0.78
C ASN A 440 -4.36 5.52 0.50
N ASP A 441 -4.60 6.42 -0.46
CA ASP A 441 -5.93 6.91 -0.82
C ASP A 441 -6.12 6.92 -2.35
N TRP A 442 -5.93 5.75 -2.95
CA TRP A 442 -6.07 5.58 -4.39
C TRP A 442 -7.51 5.26 -4.78
N ASP A 443 -8.25 6.27 -5.23
CA ASP A 443 -9.59 6.12 -5.82
C ASP A 443 -9.55 5.55 -7.26
N TYR A 444 -9.01 4.35 -7.41
CA TYR A 444 -9.05 3.67 -8.70
C TYR A 444 -10.48 3.27 -9.08
N ASN A 445 -10.70 2.87 -10.34
CA ASN A 445 -12.03 2.48 -10.80
C ASN A 445 -12.65 1.36 -9.92
N LEU A 446 -13.82 1.62 -9.32
CA LEU A 446 -14.55 0.70 -8.44
C LEU A 446 -14.81 -0.69 -9.04
N TRP A 447 -14.83 -0.81 -10.37
CA TRP A 447 -14.87 -2.09 -11.07
C TRP A 447 -13.79 -3.06 -10.59
N TYR A 448 -12.57 -2.58 -10.29
CA TYR A 448 -11.49 -3.46 -9.84
C TYR A 448 -11.78 -4.06 -8.46
N SER A 449 -12.31 -3.26 -7.52
CA SER A 449 -12.75 -3.76 -6.21
C SER A 449 -13.92 -4.74 -6.37
N TRP A 450 -14.89 -4.40 -7.21
CA TRP A 450 -16.00 -5.29 -7.53
C TRP A 450 -15.52 -6.63 -8.10
N GLN A 451 -14.63 -6.59 -9.08
CA GLN A 451 -14.16 -7.78 -9.78
C GLN A 451 -13.38 -8.68 -8.82
N ILE A 452 -12.44 -8.15 -8.03
CA ILE A 452 -11.70 -8.98 -7.06
C ILE A 452 -12.63 -9.55 -5.99
N GLY A 453 -13.63 -8.78 -5.54
CA GLY A 453 -14.63 -9.23 -4.58
C GLY A 453 -15.44 -10.40 -5.12
N ALA A 454 -15.82 -10.35 -6.40
CA ALA A 454 -16.48 -11.44 -7.10
C ALA A 454 -15.58 -12.69 -7.16
N GLU A 455 -14.32 -12.54 -7.54
CA GLU A 455 -13.44 -13.67 -7.75
C GLU A 455 -13.07 -14.43 -6.47
N VAL A 456 -12.68 -13.69 -5.45
CA VAL A 456 -12.21 -14.25 -4.18
C VAL A 456 -13.34 -15.00 -3.47
N ASN A 457 -14.59 -14.56 -3.65
CA ASN A 457 -15.71 -15.03 -2.85
C ASN A 457 -16.69 -15.94 -3.59
N HIS A 458 -16.88 -15.78 -4.89
CA HIS A 458 -17.93 -16.48 -5.59
C HIS A 458 -17.42 -17.86 -6.10
N PRO A 459 -18.07 -18.98 -5.74
CA PRO A 459 -17.56 -20.33 -6.01
C PRO A 459 -17.26 -20.64 -7.48
N TRP A 460 -17.99 -20.01 -8.41
CA TRP A 460 -17.75 -20.17 -9.85
C TRP A 460 -16.31 -19.81 -10.25
N TYR A 461 -15.69 -18.77 -9.69
CA TYR A 461 -14.33 -18.39 -10.07
C TYR A 461 -13.28 -19.42 -9.64
N ALA A 462 -13.39 -19.91 -8.40
CA ALA A 462 -12.52 -20.96 -7.88
C ALA A 462 -12.62 -22.28 -8.67
N GLN A 463 -13.76 -22.55 -9.32
CA GLN A 463 -13.94 -23.72 -10.19
C GLN A 463 -13.28 -23.59 -11.56
N HIS A 464 -12.72 -22.43 -11.91
CA HIS A 464 -12.06 -22.18 -13.20
C HIS A 464 -10.64 -21.59 -13.01
N PRO A 465 -9.73 -22.30 -12.30
CA PRO A 465 -8.40 -21.80 -11.94
C PRO A 465 -7.43 -21.65 -13.13
N ASP A 466 -7.78 -22.18 -14.31
CA ASP A 466 -7.03 -21.95 -15.55
C ASP A 466 -7.27 -20.54 -16.11
N ARG A 467 -8.45 -19.97 -15.84
CA ARG A 467 -8.85 -18.63 -16.29
C ARG A 467 -8.65 -17.59 -15.19
N PHE A 468 -8.91 -17.96 -13.94
CA PHE A 468 -8.81 -17.10 -12.76
C PHE A 468 -7.75 -17.63 -11.81
N ALA A 469 -7.55 -17.03 -10.65
CA ALA A 469 -6.67 -17.61 -9.65
C ALA A 469 -7.38 -18.76 -8.89
N PRO A 470 -6.64 -19.71 -8.28
CA PRO A 470 -7.20 -20.79 -7.47
C PRO A 470 -7.73 -20.28 -6.11
N TRP A 471 -8.80 -19.48 -6.15
CA TRP A 471 -9.34 -18.75 -5.00
C TRP A 471 -9.92 -19.64 -3.89
N ASP A 472 -10.07 -20.96 -4.11
CA ASP A 472 -10.39 -21.93 -3.06
C ASP A 472 -9.29 -22.08 -2.02
N TYR A 473 -8.03 -21.72 -2.34
CA TYR A 473 -6.93 -21.65 -1.37
C TYR A 473 -7.03 -20.49 -0.37
N ALA A 474 -7.85 -19.46 -0.67
CA ALA A 474 -8.10 -18.34 0.23
C ALA A 474 -9.16 -18.70 1.26
N LYS A 475 -8.75 -19.22 2.43
CA LYS A 475 -9.64 -19.51 3.57
C LYS A 475 -10.10 -18.24 4.29
N HIS A 476 -9.16 -17.31 4.47
CA HIS A 476 -9.37 -15.98 5.02
C HIS A 476 -8.90 -14.94 4.01
N VAL A 477 -9.32 -13.70 4.19
CA VAL A 477 -8.90 -12.55 3.40
C VAL A 477 -8.52 -11.44 4.35
N MET A 478 -7.40 -10.77 4.08
CA MET A 478 -6.98 -9.59 4.81
C MET A 478 -7.22 -8.35 3.95
N LEU A 479 -7.96 -7.38 4.47
CA LEU A 479 -8.19 -6.09 3.83
C LEU A 479 -7.21 -5.05 4.37
N TYR A 480 -6.67 -4.23 3.49
CA TYR A 480 -5.74 -3.14 3.80
C TYR A 480 -6.16 -1.88 3.03
N PRO A 481 -5.86 -0.64 3.48
CA PRO A 481 -5.45 -0.22 4.82
C PRO A 481 -6.57 -0.51 5.85
N PRO A 482 -6.44 -0.05 7.12
CA PRO A 482 -7.53 -0.16 8.07
C PRO A 482 -8.88 0.34 7.55
N PRO A 483 -10.01 -0.24 8.02
CA PRO A 483 -11.33 0.18 7.58
C PRO A 483 -11.56 1.65 7.90
N PHE A 484 -12.03 2.38 6.89
CA PHE A 484 -12.38 3.81 6.98
C PHE A 484 -11.20 4.75 7.27
N ASP A 485 -9.96 4.31 7.04
CA ASP A 485 -8.74 5.13 7.22
C ASP A 485 -8.51 6.16 6.11
N GLY A 486 -9.32 6.08 5.04
CA GLY A 486 -9.30 7.04 3.93
C GLY A 486 -10.70 7.26 3.36
N PRO A 487 -10.97 8.41 2.73
CA PRO A 487 -12.28 8.78 2.19
C PRO A 487 -12.79 7.80 1.13
N ASN A 488 -11.89 7.12 0.41
CA ASN A 488 -12.29 6.21 -0.67
C ASN A 488 -12.48 4.76 -0.18
N TRP A 489 -11.92 4.38 0.97
CA TRP A 489 -11.95 2.99 1.45
C TRP A 489 -13.37 2.41 1.52
N GLY A 490 -14.32 3.18 2.08
CA GLY A 490 -15.71 2.74 2.29
C GLY A 490 -16.43 2.37 0.99
N LYS A 491 -16.34 3.20 -0.04
CA LYS A 491 -16.97 2.91 -1.35
C LYS A 491 -16.30 1.74 -2.07
N HIS A 492 -14.97 1.59 -1.96
CA HIS A 492 -14.26 0.42 -2.48
C HIS A 492 -14.67 -0.87 -1.76
N PHE A 493 -14.88 -0.82 -0.44
CA PHE A 493 -15.43 -1.94 0.32
C PHE A 493 -16.86 -2.30 -0.11
N VAL A 494 -17.74 -1.31 -0.28
CA VAL A 494 -19.09 -1.56 -0.82
C VAL A 494 -19.03 -2.20 -2.21
N ALA A 495 -18.20 -1.68 -3.11
CA ALA A 495 -18.01 -2.27 -4.44
C ALA A 495 -17.50 -3.72 -4.36
N TYR A 496 -16.52 -4.00 -3.49
CA TYR A 496 -15.99 -5.34 -3.23
C TYR A 496 -17.08 -6.32 -2.80
N VAL A 497 -17.90 -5.94 -1.81
CA VAL A 497 -18.97 -6.79 -1.30
C VAL A 497 -20.08 -6.99 -2.34
N ARG A 498 -20.45 -5.95 -3.09
CA ARG A 498 -21.37 -6.08 -4.22
C ARG A 498 -20.85 -7.05 -5.27
N GLY A 499 -19.55 -7.02 -5.54
CA GLY A 499 -18.84 -8.01 -6.36
C GLY A 499 -19.01 -9.44 -5.88
N ALA A 500 -18.74 -9.68 -4.61
CA ALA A 500 -18.89 -11.00 -3.98
C ALA A 500 -20.29 -11.59 -4.15
N HIS A 501 -21.32 -10.73 -4.22
CA HIS A 501 -22.73 -11.10 -4.40
C HIS A 501 -23.26 -10.85 -5.81
N ARG A 502 -22.41 -10.52 -6.79
CA ARG A 502 -22.76 -10.28 -8.20
C ARG A 502 -23.78 -9.15 -8.42
N ILE A 503 -23.87 -8.20 -7.48
CA ILE A 503 -24.70 -6.99 -7.61
C ILE A 503 -23.98 -6.03 -8.56
N GLN A 504 -24.54 -5.73 -9.73
CA GLN A 504 -23.87 -4.98 -10.80
C GLN A 504 -23.82 -3.46 -10.56
N GLU A 505 -24.69 -2.94 -9.71
CA GLU A 505 -24.72 -1.52 -9.38
C GLU A 505 -23.48 -1.17 -8.54
N LEU A 506 -22.66 -0.23 -8.99
CA LEU A 506 -21.53 0.29 -8.21
C LEU A 506 -21.98 1.46 -7.34
N PRO A 507 -21.33 1.72 -6.19
CA PRO A 507 -21.62 2.92 -5.42
C PRO A 507 -21.32 4.15 -6.30
N GLN A 508 -22.30 5.04 -6.42
CA GLN A 508 -22.21 6.28 -7.20
C GLN A 508 -22.01 7.48 -6.29
#